data_AF-A0A914Y0W5-F1
#
_entry.id   AF-A0A914Y0W5-F1
#
_cell.length_a   1.000
_cell.length_b   1.000
_cell.length_c   1.000
_cell.angle_alpha   90.00
_cell.angle_beta   90.00
_cell.angle_gamma   90.00
#
_symmetry.space_group_name_H-M   'P 1'
#
loop_
_entity.id
_entity.type
_entity.pdbx_description
1 polymer ?
#
loop_
_entity_poly.entity_id
_entity_poly.type
_entity_poly.pdbx_seq_one_letter_code
_entity_poly.pdbx_strand_id
1 'polypeptide(L)'
;MGVESVLDDALRKTSITDSVRHRVDSESSYSSDYSIQQHNMDRIVEGKRVLTLDGYSLSVKDLVDCHDGHCRLELSPLSRERIIKARKFLEKIAGEHKIVYGITTGFGTFANVTICPADIRQLQLNLIRSHATGYGDPLSPEKARMLLALRINVLAKGHSGISLQNVEKLHLY
;
A
#
# COMPACT_ATOMS: atom_id res chain seq x y z
N MET A 1 8.40 -21.85 32.01
CA MET A 1 8.83 -20.50 31.60
C MET A 1 7.77 -20.01 30.63
N GLY A 2 6.85 -19.20 31.15
CA GLY A 2 5.55 -18.92 30.55
C GLY A 2 5.58 -17.79 29.53
N VAL A 3 4.71 -17.91 28.54
CA VAL A 3 4.51 -17.02 27.39
C VAL A 3 4.23 -15.56 27.77
N GLU A 4 3.86 -15.29 29.03
CA GLU A 4 3.63 -13.97 29.60
C GLU A 4 4.90 -13.10 29.64
N SER A 5 6.10 -13.69 29.82
CA SER A 5 7.33 -12.91 29.95
C SER A 5 7.79 -12.23 28.66
N VAL A 6 7.27 -12.65 27.50
CA VAL A 6 7.62 -12.09 26.19
C VAL A 6 6.69 -10.94 25.81
N LEU A 7 5.44 -10.96 26.29
CA LEU A 7 4.45 -9.89 26.08
C LEU A 7 4.75 -8.67 26.94
N ASP A 8 5.18 -8.85 28.19
CA ASP A 8 5.57 -7.75 29.07
C ASP A 8 6.81 -6.98 28.58
N ASP A 9 7.75 -7.67 27.92
CA ASP A 9 8.96 -7.04 27.36
C ASP A 9 8.67 -6.25 26.07
N ALA A 10 7.60 -6.59 25.37
CA ALA A 10 7.10 -5.85 24.20
C ALA A 10 6.30 -4.59 24.60
N LEU A 11 5.57 -4.65 25.72
CA LEU A 11 4.77 -3.51 26.22
C LEU A 11 5.61 -2.48 26.99
N ARG A 12 6.78 -2.85 27.54
CA ARG A 12 7.72 -1.89 28.14
C ARG A 12 8.51 -1.03 27.13
N LYS A 13 8.58 -1.44 25.86
CA LYS A 13 9.33 -0.71 24.82
C LYS A 13 8.50 0.35 24.07
N THR A 14 7.24 0.54 24.44
CA THR A 14 6.31 1.51 23.81
C THR A 14 5.85 2.64 24.75
N SER A 15 6.54 2.88 25.87
CA SER A 15 6.35 4.10 26.67
C SER A 15 6.97 5.32 25.96
N ILE A 16 6.30 5.82 24.92
CA ILE A 16 6.40 7.21 24.46
C ILE A 16 5.05 7.86 24.78
N THR A 17 4.85 8.16 26.06
CA THR A 17 3.78 9.04 26.52
C THR A 17 4.40 9.94 27.56
N ASP A 18 4.90 11.11 27.14
CA ASP A 18 5.06 12.29 28.02
C ASP A 18 5.49 13.60 27.31
N SER A 19 5.52 13.67 25.97
CA SER A 19 5.94 14.90 25.26
C SER A 19 4.83 15.65 24.48
N VAL A 20 3.54 15.37 24.73
CA VAL A 20 2.41 16.03 24.03
C VAL A 20 1.67 17.08 24.90
N ARG A 21 2.17 17.40 26.09
CA ARG A 21 1.60 18.46 26.94
C ARG A 21 2.52 19.68 27.07
N HIS A 22 2.70 20.41 25.96
CA HIS A 22 2.91 21.87 25.97
C HIS A 22 3.20 22.36 24.56
N ARG A 23 2.17 22.83 23.85
CA ARG A 23 2.22 23.87 22.80
C ARG A 23 0.79 24.14 22.33
N VAL A 24 0.03 24.75 23.22
CA VAL A 24 -1.07 25.65 22.83
C VAL A 24 -0.49 27.05 23.03
N ASP A 25 -0.85 27.97 22.13
CA ASP A 25 -0.42 29.37 22.03
C ASP A 25 0.68 29.68 21.01
N SER A 26 0.27 29.78 19.73
CA SER A 26 0.60 30.93 18.88
C SER A 26 -0.25 30.89 17.60
N GLU A 27 -1.41 31.55 17.65
CA GLU A 27 -2.12 32.01 16.45
C GLU A 27 -1.31 33.13 15.79
N SER A 28 -0.90 32.94 14.54
CA SER A 28 -0.76 33.97 13.50
C SER A 28 -0.01 33.36 12.31
N SER A 29 -0.57 33.51 11.10
CA SER A 29 -0.07 33.03 9.79
C SER A 29 -0.38 31.57 9.40
N TYR A 30 -1.67 31.24 9.25
CA TYR A 30 -2.06 30.05 8.47
C TYR A 30 -3.28 30.38 7.59
N SER A 31 -3.09 31.28 6.62
CA SER A 31 -4.16 31.75 5.73
C SER A 31 -3.82 31.61 4.24
N SER A 32 -2.92 30.70 3.84
CA SER A 32 -2.56 30.52 2.42
C SER A 32 -2.73 29.11 1.85
N ASP A 33 -3.11 28.09 2.64
CA ASP A 33 -3.10 26.68 2.18
C ASP A 33 -4.50 26.08 1.98
N TYR A 34 -5.55 26.89 1.93
CA TYR A 34 -6.92 26.44 1.61
C TYR A 34 -7.12 26.07 0.12
N SER A 35 -6.08 26.18 -0.70
CA SER A 35 -6.13 26.00 -2.16
C SER A 35 -5.87 24.56 -2.63
N ILE A 36 -5.57 23.59 -1.75
CA ILE A 36 -5.26 22.20 -2.14
C ILE A 36 -6.52 21.30 -2.19
N GLN A 37 -7.72 21.84 -1.91
CA GLN A 37 -8.96 21.06 -1.84
C GLN A 37 -9.84 21.05 -3.11
N GLN A 38 -9.28 21.37 -4.27
CA GLN A 38 -10.00 21.23 -5.53
C GLN A 38 -9.15 20.42 -6.49
N HIS A 39 -9.45 19.12 -6.65
CA HIS A 39 -9.33 18.36 -7.91
C HIS A 39 -9.84 16.90 -7.77
N ASN A 40 -11.01 16.72 -7.13
CA ASN A 40 -11.87 15.57 -7.45
C ASN A 40 -13.03 16.11 -8.28
N MET A 41 -12.74 16.53 -9.51
CA MET A 41 -13.80 16.75 -10.48
C MET A 41 -14.45 15.39 -10.72
N ASP A 42 -15.72 15.25 -10.34
CA ASP A 42 -16.55 14.06 -10.49
C ASP A 42 -16.73 13.71 -11.97
N ARG A 43 -15.65 13.20 -12.56
CA ARG A 43 -15.67 12.69 -13.92
C ARG A 43 -16.44 11.38 -13.89
N ILE A 44 -17.48 11.30 -14.72
CA ILE A 44 -18.23 10.07 -14.93
C ILE A 44 -17.79 9.46 -16.26
N VAL A 45 -17.44 8.18 -16.24
CA VAL A 45 -17.10 7.40 -17.44
C VAL A 45 -17.97 6.15 -17.42
N GLU A 46 -18.74 5.93 -18.49
CA GLU A 46 -19.64 4.77 -18.60
C GLU A 46 -20.62 4.64 -17.41
N GLY A 47 -21.09 5.77 -16.88
CA GLY A 47 -22.00 5.79 -15.72
C GLY A 47 -21.32 5.51 -14.37
N LYS A 48 -19.98 5.44 -14.32
CA LYS A 48 -19.21 5.26 -13.08
C LYS A 48 -18.42 6.53 -12.74
N ARG A 49 -18.42 6.92 -11.47
CA ARG A 49 -17.56 7.99 -10.93
C ARG A 49 -16.10 7.55 -10.98
N VAL A 50 -15.23 8.39 -11.52
CA VAL A 50 -13.79 8.15 -11.51
C VAL A 50 -13.23 8.55 -10.15
N LEU A 51 -12.67 7.58 -9.45
CA LEU A 51 -11.97 7.77 -8.18
C LEU A 51 -10.47 7.78 -8.44
N THR A 52 -9.87 8.96 -8.31
CA THR A 52 -8.42 9.14 -8.48
C THR A 52 -7.68 8.75 -7.21
N LEU A 53 -6.82 7.74 -7.30
CA LEU A 53 -5.99 7.25 -6.20
C LEU A 53 -4.62 7.91 -6.24
N ASP A 54 -4.33 8.72 -5.21
CA ASP A 54 -3.08 9.46 -5.05
C ASP A 54 -2.20 8.92 -3.92
N GLY A 55 -2.67 7.93 -3.16
CA GLY A 55 -2.01 7.38 -1.98
C GLY A 55 -2.32 8.05 -0.66
N TYR A 56 -3.09 9.15 -0.63
CA TYR A 56 -3.27 9.98 0.56
C TYR A 56 -4.72 10.39 0.82
N SER A 57 -5.52 10.65 -0.23
CA SER A 57 -6.83 11.29 -0.09
C SER A 57 -8.04 10.35 -0.12
N LEU A 58 -7.83 9.04 -0.30
CA LEU A 58 -8.91 8.05 -0.30
C LEU A 58 -9.69 8.09 1.03
N SER A 59 -11.00 8.38 0.94
CA SER A 59 -11.88 8.46 2.11
C SER A 59 -12.75 7.21 2.28
N VAL A 60 -13.37 7.07 3.46
CA VAL A 60 -14.38 6.01 3.72
C VAL A 60 -15.58 6.17 2.78
N LYS A 61 -16.00 7.40 2.47
CA LYS A 61 -17.11 7.66 1.54
C LYS A 61 -16.79 7.11 0.15
N ASP A 62 -15.58 7.34 -0.35
CA ASP A 62 -15.17 6.83 -1.66
C ASP A 62 -15.19 5.29 -1.71
N LEU A 63 -14.85 4.62 -0.61
CA LEU A 63 -14.93 3.16 -0.51
C LEU A 63 -16.38 2.66 -0.53
N VAL A 64 -17.30 3.35 0.15
CA VAL A 64 -18.73 3.04 0.08
C VAL A 64 -19.26 3.25 -1.35
N ASP A 65 -18.87 4.34 -2.02
CA ASP A 65 -19.25 4.56 -3.42
C ASP A 65 -18.72 3.43 -4.35
N CYS A 66 -17.55 2.85 -4.04
CA CYS A 66 -16.99 1.70 -4.75
C CYS A 66 -17.69 0.37 -4.44
N HIS A 67 -18.24 0.20 -3.24
CA HIS A 67 -18.97 -1.01 -2.83
C HIS A 67 -20.09 -1.31 -3.84
N ASP A 68 -20.87 -0.29 -4.19
CA ASP A 68 -22.06 -0.43 -5.05
C ASP A 68 -21.73 -0.55 -6.55
N GLY A 69 -20.44 -0.61 -6.91
CA GLY A 69 -19.98 -0.81 -8.30
C GLY A 69 -20.01 0.45 -9.17
N HIS A 70 -20.27 1.61 -8.56
CA HIS A 70 -20.35 2.91 -9.22
C HIS A 70 -19.01 3.63 -9.35
N CYS A 71 -17.89 2.97 -9.04
CA CYS A 71 -16.57 3.58 -9.12
C CYS A 71 -15.68 2.96 -10.20
N ARG A 72 -14.87 3.80 -10.85
CA ARG A 72 -13.76 3.43 -11.71
C ARG A 72 -12.49 3.97 -11.08
N LEU A 73 -11.56 3.09 -10.75
CA LEU A 73 -10.30 3.48 -10.10
C LEU A 73 -9.28 3.95 -11.14
N GLU A 74 -8.67 5.10 -10.93
CA GLU A 74 -7.56 5.60 -11.75
C GLU A 74 -6.41 6.09 -10.87
N LEU A 75 -5.16 5.79 -11.23
CA LEU A 75 -4.00 6.38 -10.54
C LEU A 75 -3.78 7.82 -10.96
N SER A 76 -3.49 8.70 -9.99
CA SER A 76 -3.04 10.06 -10.29
C SER A 76 -1.71 10.03 -11.08
N PRO A 77 -1.44 11.02 -11.94
CA PRO A 77 -0.18 11.10 -12.70
C PRO A 77 1.05 11.03 -11.79
N LEU A 78 1.04 11.77 -10.67
CA LEU A 78 2.13 11.77 -9.68
C LEU A 78 2.32 10.38 -9.03
N SER A 79 1.24 9.63 -8.80
CA SER A 79 1.34 8.26 -8.27
C SER A 79 2.02 7.32 -9.27
N ARG A 80 1.68 7.44 -10.57
CA ARG A 80 2.33 6.66 -11.62
C ARG A 80 3.84 6.92 -11.63
N GLU A 81 4.24 8.19 -11.55
CA GLU A 81 5.66 8.59 -11.49
C GLU A 81 6.36 8.00 -10.25
N ARG A 82 5.73 8.09 -9.07
CA ARG A 82 6.28 7.51 -7.83
C ARG A 82 6.47 6.00 -7.94
N ILE A 83 5.48 5.28 -8.46
CA ILE A 83 5.55 3.82 -8.68
C ILE A 83 6.72 3.49 -9.63
N ILE A 84 6.82 4.19 -10.76
CA ILE A 84 7.91 3.97 -11.74
C ILE A 84 9.28 4.23 -11.10
N LYS A 85 9.43 5.34 -10.35
CA LYS A 85 10.67 5.68 -9.66
C LYS A 85 11.08 4.62 -8.64
N ALA A 86 10.13 4.16 -7.83
CA ALA A 86 10.36 3.12 -6.84
C ALA A 86 10.78 1.80 -7.49
N ARG A 87 10.14 1.44 -8.60
CA ARG A 87 10.48 0.23 -9.36
C ARG A 87 11.90 0.31 -9.92
N LYS A 88 12.29 1.42 -10.55
CA LYS A 88 13.65 1.62 -11.08
C LYS A 88 14.72 1.55 -9.99
N PHE A 89 14.44 2.11 -8.81
CA PHE A 89 15.33 2.01 -7.66
C PHE A 89 15.52 0.56 -7.21
N LEU A 90 14.43 -0.21 -7.12
CA LEU A 90 14.45 -1.63 -6.78
C LEU A 90 15.28 -2.45 -7.78
N GLU A 91 15.08 -2.21 -9.08
CA GLU A 91 15.79 -2.88 -10.17
C GLU A 91 17.29 -2.58 -10.14
N LYS A 92 17.68 -1.33 -9.85
CA LYS A 92 19.08 -0.96 -9.64
C LYS A 92 19.71 -1.75 -8.49
N ILE A 93 19.05 -1.78 -7.33
CA ILE A 93 19.56 -2.50 -6.15
C ILE A 93 19.67 -4.01 -6.43
N ALA A 94 18.68 -4.59 -7.10
CA ALA A 94 18.70 -6.00 -7.47
C ALA A 94 19.84 -6.32 -8.46
N GLY A 95 20.13 -5.43 -9.41
CA GLY A 95 21.24 -5.57 -10.35
C GLY A 95 22.62 -5.41 -9.71
N GLU A 96 22.73 -4.69 -8.60
CA GLU A 96 23.96 -4.54 -7.80
C GLU A 96 24.25 -5.76 -6.90
N HIS A 97 23.50 -6.87 -7.04
CA HIS A 97 23.61 -8.08 -6.22
C HIS A 97 23.53 -7.84 -4.70
N LYS A 98 22.86 -6.76 -4.28
CA LYS A 98 22.65 -6.46 -2.87
C LYS A 98 21.66 -7.46 -2.25
N ILE A 99 21.91 -7.81 -0.99
CA ILE A 99 21.01 -8.65 -0.18
C ILE A 99 19.81 -7.79 0.24
N VAL A 100 18.64 -8.12 -0.29
CA VAL A 100 17.39 -7.41 0.01
C VAL A 100 16.28 -8.42 0.30
N TYR A 101 15.61 -8.21 1.44
CA TYR A 101 14.52 -9.06 1.92
C TYR A 101 13.42 -9.24 0.86
N GLY A 102 13.08 -10.49 0.54
CA GLY A 102 11.98 -10.82 -0.38
C GLY A 102 12.22 -10.48 -1.86
N ILE A 103 13.43 -10.02 -2.21
CA ILE A 103 13.86 -9.74 -3.59
C ILE A 103 14.96 -10.70 -4.00
N THR A 104 16.08 -10.68 -3.27
CA THR A 104 17.26 -11.56 -3.48
C THR A 104 17.41 -12.57 -2.35
N THR A 105 16.44 -12.64 -1.45
CA THR A 105 16.39 -13.56 -0.31
C THR A 105 15.01 -14.20 -0.18
N GLY A 106 14.91 -15.24 0.64
CA GLY A 106 13.64 -15.86 1.02
C GLY A 106 12.77 -14.96 1.92
N PHE A 107 11.65 -15.52 2.39
CA PHE A 107 10.68 -14.84 3.26
C PHE A 107 10.63 -15.48 4.64
N GLY A 108 10.23 -14.72 5.66
CA GLY A 108 10.08 -15.22 7.03
C GLY A 108 11.36 -15.85 7.56
N THR A 109 11.30 -17.10 8.02
CA THR A 109 12.47 -17.87 8.52
C THR A 109 13.60 -17.96 7.50
N PHE A 110 13.30 -17.84 6.20
CA PHE A 110 14.30 -17.88 5.12
C PHE A 110 14.82 -16.50 4.70
N ALA A 111 14.57 -15.44 5.49
CA ALA A 111 15.05 -14.08 5.21
C ALA A 111 16.58 -13.97 5.02
N ASN A 112 17.34 -14.88 5.65
CA ASN A 112 18.80 -14.91 5.57
C ASN A 112 19.33 -15.81 4.43
N VAL A 113 18.45 -16.47 3.67
CA VAL A 113 18.84 -17.35 2.57
C VAL A 113 18.84 -16.54 1.28
N THR A 114 20.01 -16.38 0.67
CA THR A 114 20.15 -15.75 -0.66
C THR A 114 19.60 -16.66 -1.75
N ILE A 115 18.92 -16.06 -2.72
CA ILE A 115 18.26 -16.76 -3.83
C ILE A 115 18.97 -16.41 -5.13
N CYS A 116 19.23 -17.43 -5.96
CA CYS A 116 19.81 -17.24 -7.28
C CYS A 116 18.87 -16.39 -8.16
N PRO A 117 19.38 -15.44 -8.96
CA PRO A 117 18.55 -14.64 -9.86
C PRO A 117 17.63 -15.47 -10.78
N ALA A 118 18.07 -16.65 -11.22
CA ALA A 118 17.29 -17.55 -12.05
C ALA A 118 16.01 -18.08 -11.34
N ASP A 119 16.05 -18.18 -10.01
CA ASP A 119 14.99 -18.76 -9.19
C ASP A 119 14.01 -17.70 -8.66
N ILE A 120 14.31 -16.40 -8.79
CA ILE A 120 13.49 -15.30 -8.24
C ILE A 120 12.05 -15.39 -8.74
N ARG A 121 11.83 -15.73 -10.02
CA ARG A 121 10.47 -15.87 -10.57
C ARG A 121 9.70 -17.00 -9.88
N GLN A 122 10.36 -18.14 -9.67
CA GLN A 122 9.75 -19.29 -9.00
C GLN A 122 9.48 -18.99 -7.52
N LEU A 123 10.40 -18.28 -6.86
CA LEU A 123 10.24 -17.81 -5.49
C LEU A 123 8.96 -16.96 -5.33
N GLN A 124 8.73 -15.98 -6.21
CA GLN A 124 7.52 -15.12 -6.14
C GLN A 124 6.22 -15.92 -6.38
N LEU A 125 6.24 -16.92 -7.26
CA LEU A 125 5.09 -17.81 -7.45
C LEU A 125 4.82 -18.68 -6.22
N ASN A 126 5.88 -19.24 -5.61
CA ASN A 126 5.78 -20.06 -4.42
C ASN A 126 5.29 -19.24 -3.21
N LEU A 127 5.67 -17.96 -3.12
CA LEU A 127 5.14 -17.07 -2.09
C LEU A 127 3.61 -16.99 -2.15
N ILE A 128 3.06 -16.71 -3.33
CA ILE A 128 1.60 -16.61 -3.51
C ILE A 128 0.92 -17.93 -3.13
N ARG A 129 1.45 -19.06 -3.62
CA ARG A 129 0.88 -20.39 -3.35
C ARG A 129 0.92 -20.77 -1.88
N SER A 130 2.03 -20.51 -1.19
CA SER A 130 2.19 -20.84 0.24
C SER A 130 1.35 -19.97 1.16
N HIS A 131 0.96 -18.76 0.73
CA HIS A 131 0.16 -17.82 1.53
C HIS A 131 -1.33 -17.82 1.17
N ALA A 132 -1.73 -18.54 0.11
CA ALA A 132 -3.12 -18.77 -0.27
C ALA A 132 -3.81 -19.77 0.68
N THR A 133 -3.87 -19.43 1.97
CA THR A 133 -4.36 -20.28 3.08
C THR A 133 -5.70 -19.80 3.65
N GLY A 134 -6.39 -18.90 2.95
CA GLY A 134 -7.71 -18.42 3.36
C GLY A 134 -8.72 -19.57 3.43
N TYR A 135 -9.59 -19.53 4.44
CA TYR A 135 -10.67 -20.49 4.67
C TYR A 135 -12.00 -19.77 4.91
N GLY A 136 -13.11 -20.49 4.74
CA GLY A 136 -14.46 -19.95 4.91
C GLY A 136 -15.01 -19.31 3.64
N ASP A 137 -16.06 -18.51 3.79
CA ASP A 137 -16.75 -17.90 2.65
C ASP A 137 -15.88 -16.83 1.98
N PRO A 138 -15.90 -16.75 0.63
CA PRO A 138 -15.18 -15.72 -0.07
C PRO A 138 -15.75 -14.32 0.24
N LEU A 139 -14.90 -13.31 0.13
CA LEU A 139 -15.36 -11.92 0.12
C LEU A 139 -16.35 -11.72 -1.04
N SER A 140 -17.47 -11.04 -0.76
CA SER A 140 -18.39 -10.63 -1.81
C SER A 140 -17.67 -9.71 -2.82
N PRO A 141 -18.12 -9.64 -4.09
CA PRO A 141 -17.51 -8.77 -5.09
C PRO A 141 -17.40 -7.30 -4.63
N GLU A 142 -18.39 -6.80 -3.90
CA GLU A 142 -18.44 -5.44 -3.35
C GLU A 142 -17.31 -5.20 -2.36
N LYS A 143 -17.13 -6.12 -1.40
CA LYS A 143 -16.07 -6.03 -0.40
C LYS A 143 -14.69 -6.22 -1.04
N ALA A 144 -14.57 -7.09 -2.04
CA ALA A 144 -13.34 -7.30 -2.79
C ALA A 144 -12.91 -6.03 -3.55
N ARG A 145 -13.85 -5.29 -4.18
CA ARG A 145 -13.58 -3.99 -4.82
C ARG A 145 -13.01 -2.97 -3.84
N MET A 146 -13.62 -2.84 -2.65
CA MET A 146 -13.13 -1.94 -1.61
C MET A 146 -11.71 -2.31 -1.15
N LEU A 147 -11.43 -3.61 -0.96
CA LEU A 147 -10.11 -4.11 -0.60
C LEU A 147 -9.06 -3.77 -1.67
N LEU A 148 -9.40 -3.94 -2.96
CA LEU A 148 -8.53 -3.59 -4.07
C LEU A 148 -8.28 -2.08 -4.15
N ALA A 149 -9.30 -1.24 -3.96
CA ALA A 149 -9.15 0.22 -3.92
C ALA A 149 -8.18 0.66 -2.81
N LEU A 150 -8.34 0.11 -1.59
CA LEU A 150 -7.41 0.33 -0.49
C LEU A 150 -5.98 -0.10 -0.86
N ARG A 151 -5.84 -1.30 -1.44
CA ARG A 151 -4.52 -1.83 -1.78
C ARG A 151 -3.83 -0.99 -2.85
N ILE A 152 -4.55 -0.60 -3.90
CA ILE A 152 -4.03 0.26 -4.96
C ILE A 152 -3.61 1.61 -4.38
N ASN A 153 -4.41 2.20 -3.48
CA ASN A 153 -4.05 3.47 -2.83
C ASN A 153 -2.76 3.35 -2.01
N VAL A 154 -2.55 2.26 -1.26
CA VAL A 154 -1.27 2.03 -0.56
C VAL A 154 -0.10 1.92 -1.55
N LEU A 155 -0.30 1.24 -2.69
CA LEU A 155 0.72 1.10 -3.73
C LEU A 155 1.02 2.44 -4.43
N ALA A 156 0.03 3.33 -4.55
CA ALA A 156 0.14 4.66 -5.17
C ALA A 156 1.11 5.61 -4.44
N LYS A 157 1.43 5.33 -3.17
CA LYS A 157 2.50 6.03 -2.42
C LYS A 157 3.89 5.80 -3.01
N GLY A 158 4.10 4.70 -3.75
CA GLY A 158 5.38 4.42 -4.43
C GLY A 158 6.51 3.99 -3.50
N HIS A 159 6.21 3.17 -2.50
CA HIS A 159 7.23 2.59 -1.60
C HIS A 159 7.37 1.07 -1.70
N SER A 160 6.57 0.42 -2.55
CA SER A 160 6.50 -1.05 -2.65
C SER A 160 7.39 -1.68 -3.72
N GLY A 161 7.87 -0.90 -4.70
CA GLY A 161 8.66 -1.43 -5.83
C GLY A 161 7.86 -2.33 -6.80
N ILE A 162 6.52 -2.32 -6.72
CA ILE A 162 5.65 -2.98 -7.70
C ILE A 162 5.79 -2.34 -9.08
N SER A 163 5.62 -3.11 -10.16
CA SER A 163 5.55 -2.54 -11.51
C SER A 163 4.21 -1.82 -11.73
N LEU A 164 4.23 -0.73 -12.50
CA LEU A 164 3.02 0.00 -12.86
C LEU A 164 1.99 -0.92 -13.55
N GLN A 165 2.45 -1.77 -14.47
CA GLN A 165 1.61 -2.75 -15.16
C GLN A 165 0.85 -3.68 -14.20
N ASN A 166 1.48 -4.11 -13.10
CA ASN A 166 0.81 -4.98 -12.13
C ASN A 166 -0.20 -4.22 -11.29
N VAL A 167 0.03 -2.93 -10.97
CA VAL A 167 -1.01 -2.09 -10.35
C VAL A 167 -2.16 -1.88 -11.33
N GLU A 168 -1.87 -1.67 -12.61
CA GLU A 168 -2.89 -1.45 -13.63
C GLU A 168 -3.81 -2.67 -13.84
N LYS A 169 -3.29 -3.89 -13.70
CA LYS A 169 -4.11 -5.11 -13.71
C LYS A 169 -5.11 -5.17 -12.55
N LEU A 170 -4.86 -4.49 -11.43
CA LEU A 170 -5.79 -4.45 -10.30
C LEU A 170 -6.98 -3.52 -10.56
N HIS A 171 -6.88 -2.56 -11.51
CA HIS A 171 -8.00 -1.68 -11.87
C HIS A 171 -9.12 -2.39 -12.64
N LEU A 172 -8.90 -3.62 -13.12
CA LEU A 172 -9.85 -4.36 -13.97
C LEU A 172 -10.98 -5.07 -13.20
N TYR A 173 -11.17 -4.75 -11.91
CA TYR A 173 -12.22 -5.30 -11.04
C TYR A 173 -13.13 -4.20 -10.48
#